data_AF-A0A0X4EL28-F1
#
_entry.id   AF-A0A0X4EL28-F1
#
_cell.length_a   1.000
_cell.length_b   1.000
_cell.length_c   1.000
_cell.angle_alpha   90.00
_cell.angle_beta   90.00
_cell.angle_gamma   90.00
#
_symmetry.space_group_name_H-M   'P 1'
#
loop_
_entity.id
_entity.type
_entity.pdbx_description
1 polymer ?
#
loop_
_entity_poly.entity_id
_entity_poly.type
_entity_poly.pdbx_seq_one_letter_code
_entity_poly.pdbx_strand_id
1 'polypeptide(L)'
;MSTSTKTILTAAHWGPMLVETDGENVLSSRGALPTQHPNSLQTVVRDQVHSKTRVRWPMVRKGFLASPDNPQGIRGQDEFIRVSWDDALALIHSQHRRIRDSYGPSSIFAGSYGWRSNGVLHKASTLLQRYMSLAGGYTGHLGDYSTGAAQAIMPYVVGGNEVYQQQTSWPLVLEHTDVVVLWSANPLNTLKIAWNASDEQGIPYFDALRKSGKRIICIDPMRSETMEFFGDSAEWIAPSDIQRIYRSRWYSA
;
A
#
# COMPACT_ATOMS: atom_id res chain seq x y z
N MET A 1 -5.88 -2.60 39.69
CA MET A 1 -6.63 -3.55 38.83
C MET A 1 -5.60 -4.46 38.19
N SER A 2 -5.83 -5.78 38.17
CA SER A 2 -4.89 -6.74 37.57
C SER A 2 -4.78 -6.48 36.07
N THR A 3 -3.68 -5.87 35.63
CA THR A 3 -3.36 -5.65 34.21
C THR A 3 -2.85 -6.95 33.61
N SER A 4 -3.74 -7.94 33.46
CA SER A 4 -3.40 -9.17 32.76
C SER A 4 -3.17 -8.86 31.30
N THR A 5 -1.94 -9.06 30.82
CA THR A 5 -1.63 -8.99 29.39
C THR A 5 -2.49 -10.00 28.61
N LYS A 6 -3.03 -9.56 27.49
CA LYS A 6 -3.84 -10.35 26.56
C LYS A 6 -3.18 -10.35 25.19
N THR A 7 -3.20 -11.50 24.54
CA THR A 7 -2.81 -11.66 23.14
C THR A 7 -4.04 -11.61 22.25
N ILE A 8 -4.07 -10.71 21.27
CA ILE A 8 -5.17 -10.55 20.33
C ILE A 8 -4.69 -10.87 18.92
N LEU A 9 -5.39 -11.79 18.24
CA LEU A 9 -5.18 -12.06 16.81
C LEU A 9 -5.88 -10.98 15.98
N THR A 10 -5.15 -10.37 15.06
CA THR A 10 -5.66 -9.40 14.09
C THR A 10 -4.85 -9.50 12.79
N ALA A 11 -5.10 -8.63 11.81
CA ALA A 11 -4.34 -8.60 10.56
C ALA A 11 -4.16 -7.18 10.02
N ALA A 12 -3.10 -6.97 9.26
CA ALA A 12 -2.81 -5.74 8.53
C ALA A 12 -2.34 -6.10 7.10
N HIS A 13 -1.95 -5.10 6.30
CA HIS A 13 -1.42 -5.34 4.95
C HIS A 13 -0.23 -6.31 4.90
N TRP A 14 0.57 -6.31 5.97
CA TRP A 14 1.71 -7.20 6.17
C TRP A 14 1.36 -8.55 6.83
N GLY A 15 0.08 -8.93 6.83
CA GLY A 15 -0.36 -10.28 7.23
C GLY A 15 -1.03 -10.36 8.61
N PRO A 16 -1.42 -11.58 9.02
CA PRO A 16 -1.95 -11.87 10.35
C PRO A 16 -0.90 -11.65 11.46
N MET A 17 -1.32 -11.03 12.57
CA MET A 17 -0.44 -10.66 13.68
C MET A 17 -1.07 -11.01 15.03
N LEU A 18 -0.22 -11.33 16.00
CA LEU A 18 -0.57 -11.41 17.41
C LEU A 18 -0.08 -10.13 18.10
N VAL A 19 -0.99 -9.44 18.77
CA VAL A 19 -0.74 -8.17 19.47
C VAL A 19 -0.91 -8.38 20.96
N GLU A 20 0.11 -8.05 21.73
CA GLU A 20 0.05 -8.05 23.20
C GLU A 20 -0.47 -6.70 23.70
N THR A 21 -1.44 -6.72 24.61
CA THR A 21 -2.05 -5.52 25.19
C THR A 21 -2.47 -5.73 26.63
N ASP A 22 -2.42 -4.69 27.46
CA ASP A 22 -3.01 -4.68 28.80
C ASP A 22 -4.50 -4.27 28.80
N GLY A 23 -5.07 -4.01 27.61
CA GLY A 23 -6.44 -3.51 27.42
C GLY A 23 -6.53 -1.99 27.20
N GLU A 24 -5.48 -1.24 27.53
CA GLU A 24 -5.39 0.21 27.33
C GLU A 24 -4.30 0.56 26.31
N ASN A 25 -3.18 -0.16 26.35
CA ASN A 25 -2.00 0.07 25.54
C ASN A 25 -1.63 -1.16 24.74
N VAL A 26 -1.22 -0.94 23.49
CA VAL A 26 -0.44 -1.92 22.73
C VAL A 26 0.98 -2.01 23.31
N LEU A 27 1.40 -3.22 23.68
CA LEU A 27 2.70 -3.50 24.30
C LEU A 27 3.72 -4.05 23.29
N SER A 28 3.29 -4.93 22.39
CA SER A 28 4.14 -5.47 21.31
C SER A 28 3.28 -6.15 20.24
N SER A 29 3.90 -6.49 19.11
CA SER A 29 3.27 -7.29 18.06
C SER A 29 4.28 -8.21 17.40
N ARG A 30 3.79 -9.31 16.81
CA ARG A 30 4.57 -10.27 16.02
C ARG A 30 3.69 -10.94 14.97
N GLY A 31 4.30 -11.57 13.97
CA GLY A 31 3.60 -12.42 13.00
C GLY A 31 2.85 -13.56 13.69
N ALA A 32 1.66 -13.87 13.18
CA ALA A 32 0.87 -15.01 13.65
C ALA A 32 1.13 -16.29 12.84
N LEU A 33 1.68 -16.16 11.62
CA LEU A 33 2.01 -17.29 10.76
C LEU A 33 3.43 -17.80 11.04
N PRO A 34 3.67 -19.12 11.02
CA PRO A 34 5.02 -19.67 11.01
C PRO A 34 5.76 -19.24 9.75
N THR A 35 6.93 -18.63 9.89
CA THR A 35 7.75 -18.18 8.76
C THR A 35 9.24 -18.29 9.08
N GLN A 36 10.04 -18.57 8.05
CA GLN A 36 11.51 -18.47 8.11
C GLN A 36 12.02 -17.09 7.68
N HIS A 37 11.11 -16.22 7.20
CA HIS A 37 11.42 -14.91 6.67
C HIS A 37 10.62 -13.86 7.44
N PRO A 38 11.14 -13.37 8.58
CA PRO A 38 10.45 -12.40 9.41
C PRO A 38 10.09 -11.13 8.61
N ASN A 39 8.84 -10.70 8.72
CA ASN A 39 8.40 -9.44 8.16
C ASN A 39 8.55 -8.32 9.19
N SER A 40 9.51 -7.41 8.96
CA SER A 40 9.81 -6.31 9.87
C SER A 40 8.64 -5.37 10.14
N LEU A 41 7.62 -5.38 9.28
CA LEU A 41 6.42 -4.54 9.46
C LEU A 41 5.44 -5.10 10.51
N GLN A 42 5.61 -6.34 10.95
CA GLN A 42 4.70 -6.97 11.92
C GLN A 42 5.02 -6.63 13.38
N THR A 43 6.17 -6.01 13.66
CA THR A 43 6.62 -5.69 15.02
C THR A 43 6.38 -4.23 15.41
N VAL A 44 5.96 -3.39 14.46
CA VAL A 44 5.89 -1.92 14.64
C VAL A 44 4.51 -1.41 15.09
N VAL A 45 3.55 -2.28 15.40
CA VAL A 45 2.16 -1.87 15.71
C VAL A 45 2.11 -0.93 16.91
N ARG A 46 2.92 -1.19 17.94
CA ARG A 46 3.03 -0.31 19.11
C ARG A 46 3.40 1.12 18.71
N ASP A 47 4.44 1.26 17.90
CA ASP A 47 4.96 2.56 17.48
C ASP A 47 3.97 3.29 16.58
N GLN A 48 3.24 2.56 15.73
CA GLN A 48 2.18 3.14 14.90
C GLN A 48 1.00 3.68 15.72
N VAL A 49 0.58 2.95 16.76
CA VAL A 49 -0.56 3.37 17.60
C VAL A 49 -0.18 4.55 18.50
N HIS A 50 1.02 4.50 19.10
CA HIS A 50 1.47 5.42 20.15
C HIS A 50 2.49 6.47 19.70
N SER A 51 2.71 6.63 18.39
CA SER A 51 3.64 7.62 17.85
C SER A 51 3.35 9.03 18.38
N LYS A 52 4.42 9.80 18.61
CA LYS A 52 4.34 11.24 18.92
C LYS A 52 3.66 12.06 17.81
N THR A 53 3.62 11.54 16.59
CA THR A 53 2.95 12.18 15.43
C THR A 53 1.46 11.83 15.31
N ARG A 54 0.88 11.11 16.28
CA ARG A 54 -0.55 10.78 16.28
C ARG A 54 -1.40 12.05 16.34
N VAL A 55 -2.34 12.20 15.40
CA VAL A 55 -3.37 13.25 15.44
C VAL A 55 -4.31 12.95 16.60
N ARG A 56 -4.27 13.81 17.64
CA ARG A 56 -5.01 13.60 18.91
C ARG A 56 -6.39 14.24 18.93
N TRP A 57 -6.58 15.33 18.18
CA TRP A 57 -7.77 16.16 18.25
C TRP A 57 -8.18 16.64 16.86
N PRO A 58 -9.46 17.00 16.65
CA PRO A 58 -9.86 17.84 15.53
C PRO A 58 -9.10 19.17 15.58
N MET A 59 -8.50 19.54 14.45
CA MET A 59 -7.73 20.77 14.31
C MET A 59 -8.19 21.50 13.06
N VAL A 60 -8.29 22.83 13.14
CA VAL A 60 -8.57 23.70 12.00
C VAL A 60 -7.43 24.69 11.84
N ARG A 61 -6.99 24.87 10.61
CA ARG A 61 -6.00 25.89 10.24
C ARG A 61 -6.49 27.27 10.66
N LYS A 62 -5.71 28.04 11.43
CA LYS A 62 -6.12 29.32 12.02
C LYS A 62 -6.70 30.29 10.99
N GLY A 63 -6.03 30.46 9.85
CA GLY A 63 -6.50 31.33 8.76
C GLY A 63 -7.78 30.85 8.07
N PHE A 64 -8.06 29.54 8.08
CA PHE A 64 -9.32 28.98 7.60
C PHE A 64 -10.45 29.16 8.61
N LEU A 65 -10.18 28.94 9.90
CA LEU A 65 -11.17 29.11 10.95
C LEU A 65 -11.65 30.57 11.04
N ALA A 66 -10.73 31.53 10.87
CA ALA A 66 -11.04 32.96 10.92
C ALA A 66 -11.86 33.45 9.72
N SER A 67 -11.70 32.84 8.55
CA SER A 67 -12.48 33.17 7.34
C SER A 67 -12.62 31.95 6.43
N PRO A 68 -13.64 31.09 6.65
CA PRO A 68 -13.80 29.86 5.87
C PRO A 68 -14.00 30.10 4.36
N ASP A 69 -14.64 31.22 4.01
CA ASP A 69 -14.95 31.56 2.62
C ASP A 69 -13.82 32.30 1.91
N ASN A 70 -12.92 32.96 2.67
CA ASN A 70 -11.70 33.56 2.13
C ASN A 70 -10.49 33.29 3.05
N PRO A 71 -10.01 32.04 3.11
CA PRO A 71 -8.99 31.64 4.07
C PRO A 71 -7.65 32.34 3.81
N GLN A 72 -7.11 33.03 4.81
CA GLN A 72 -5.82 33.74 4.72
C GLN A 72 -4.64 32.82 5.06
N GLY A 73 -3.41 33.20 4.70
CA GLY A 73 -2.16 32.47 5.03
C GLY A 73 -1.74 31.39 4.01
N ILE A 74 -0.53 30.83 4.19
CA ILE A 74 0.10 29.88 3.26
C ILE A 74 -0.06 28.45 3.80
N ARG A 75 -0.79 27.61 3.06
CA ARG A 75 -0.95 26.18 3.39
C ARG A 75 0.41 25.51 3.55
N GLY A 76 0.63 24.89 4.71
CA GLY A 76 1.86 24.19 5.08
C GLY A 76 2.78 24.99 6.01
N GLN A 77 2.46 26.25 6.30
CA GLN A 77 3.18 27.10 7.27
C GLN A 77 2.25 27.59 8.39
N ASP A 78 1.09 26.99 8.55
CA ASP A 78 0.02 27.50 9.40
C ASP A 78 0.08 27.02 10.84
N GLU A 79 -0.45 27.86 11.71
CA GLU A 79 -0.88 27.47 13.05
C GLU A 79 -2.21 26.72 12.97
N PHE A 80 -2.36 25.70 13.82
CA PHE A 80 -3.58 24.92 13.95
C PHE A 80 -4.25 25.18 15.30
N ILE A 81 -5.55 25.38 15.26
CA ILE A 81 -6.39 25.60 16.44
C ILE A 81 -7.17 24.31 16.72
N ARG A 82 -7.10 23.83 17.95
CA ARG A 82 -7.93 22.72 18.42
C ARG A 82 -9.38 23.18 18.51
N VAL A 83 -10.29 22.36 17.99
CA VAL A 83 -11.73 22.61 18.05
C VAL A 83 -12.46 21.37 18.60
N SER A 84 -13.75 21.52 18.91
CA SER A 84 -14.60 20.38 19.24
C SER A 84 -14.91 19.54 18.00
N TRP A 85 -15.39 18.32 18.19
CA TRP A 85 -15.89 17.50 17.09
C TRP A 85 -17.11 18.15 16.42
N ASP A 86 -18.02 18.73 17.19
CA ASP A 86 -19.22 19.37 16.67
C ASP A 86 -18.88 20.57 15.78
N ASP A 87 -17.93 21.42 16.20
CA ASP A 87 -17.47 22.56 15.41
C ASP A 87 -16.80 22.10 14.11
N ALA A 88 -15.95 21.07 14.17
CA ALA A 88 -15.29 20.53 12.98
C ALA A 88 -16.30 19.96 11.98
N LEU A 89 -17.30 19.20 12.45
CA LEU A 89 -18.34 18.61 11.61
C LEU A 89 -19.27 19.67 11.03
N ALA A 90 -19.67 20.68 11.81
CA ALA A 90 -20.47 21.81 11.34
C ALA A 90 -19.73 22.61 10.26
N LEU A 91 -18.42 22.83 10.44
CA LEU A 91 -17.59 23.52 9.45
C LEU A 91 -17.47 22.71 8.14
N ILE A 92 -17.25 21.40 8.23
CA ILE A 92 -17.23 20.50 7.05
C ILE A 92 -18.58 20.55 6.33
N HIS A 93 -19.69 20.43 7.07
CA HIS A 93 -21.03 20.47 6.50
C HIS A 93 -21.30 21.79 5.78
N SER A 94 -21.05 22.94 6.43
CA SER A 94 -21.31 24.26 5.85
C SER A 94 -20.52 24.48 4.56
N GLN A 95 -19.25 24.09 4.53
CA GLN A 95 -18.40 24.25 3.35
C GLN A 95 -18.79 23.30 2.22
N HIS A 96 -19.09 22.03 2.51
CA HIS A 96 -19.61 21.11 1.51
C HIS A 96 -20.95 21.59 0.92
N ARG A 97 -21.86 22.07 1.75
CA ARG A 97 -23.15 22.62 1.30
C ARG A 97 -22.94 23.84 0.42
N ARG A 98 -22.16 24.82 0.87
CA ARG A 98 -21.83 26.04 0.09
C ARG A 98 -21.27 25.69 -1.29
N ILE A 99 -20.30 24.77 -1.36
CA ILE A 99 -19.68 24.37 -2.63
C ILE A 99 -20.70 23.74 -3.57
N ARG A 100 -21.59 22.86 -3.07
CA ARG A 100 -22.64 22.25 -3.89
C ARG A 100 -23.64 23.26 -4.39
N ASP A 101 -24.13 24.13 -3.50
CA ASP A 101 -25.14 25.13 -3.84
C ASP A 101 -24.59 26.15 -4.85
N SER A 102 -23.28 26.47 -4.78
CA SER A 102 -22.64 27.48 -5.64
C SER A 102 -22.09 26.93 -6.96
N TYR A 103 -21.53 25.72 -6.95
CA TYR A 103 -20.71 25.19 -8.05
C TYR A 103 -21.10 23.77 -8.49
N GLY A 104 -22.14 23.19 -7.90
CA GLY A 104 -22.58 21.83 -8.18
C GLY A 104 -21.68 20.72 -7.60
N PRO A 105 -22.13 19.47 -7.65
CA PRO A 105 -21.46 18.34 -7.02
C PRO A 105 -20.11 17.96 -7.67
N SER A 106 -19.92 18.24 -8.97
CA SER A 106 -18.65 17.98 -9.67
C SER A 106 -17.48 18.81 -9.14
N SER A 107 -17.76 19.89 -8.40
CA SER A 107 -16.76 20.76 -7.80
C SER A 107 -16.18 20.19 -6.49
N ILE A 108 -16.66 19.04 -6.01
CA ILE A 108 -16.09 18.31 -4.87
C ILE A 108 -15.32 17.10 -5.40
N PHE A 109 -14.01 17.11 -5.26
CA PHE A 109 -13.18 15.93 -5.55
C PHE A 109 -13.12 15.00 -4.34
N ALA A 110 -13.59 13.77 -4.51
CA ALA A 110 -13.51 12.71 -3.48
C ALA A 110 -12.90 11.41 -4.03
N GLY A 111 -11.99 11.53 -5.00
CA GLY A 111 -11.23 10.41 -5.53
C GLY A 111 -10.41 9.69 -4.45
N SER A 112 -9.69 10.45 -3.61
CA SER A 112 -9.00 9.97 -2.40
C SER A 112 -8.20 8.66 -2.61
N TYR A 113 -7.35 8.63 -3.63
CA TYR A 113 -6.49 7.48 -3.92
C TYR A 113 -5.45 7.28 -2.80
N GLY A 114 -5.22 6.03 -2.39
CA GLY A 114 -4.14 5.69 -1.48
C GLY A 114 -4.32 4.36 -0.73
N TRP A 115 -3.25 3.93 -0.09
CA TRP A 115 -3.25 2.77 0.81
C TRP A 115 -3.88 3.13 2.15
N ARG A 116 -5.19 2.89 2.25
CA ARG A 116 -5.96 2.84 3.52
C ARG A 116 -5.61 1.59 4.32
N SER A 117 -6.02 1.47 5.58
CA SER A 117 -5.92 0.20 6.34
C SER A 117 -6.92 -0.87 5.88
N ASN A 118 -6.53 -2.15 5.95
CA ASN A 118 -7.41 -3.28 5.61
C ASN A 118 -8.66 -3.39 6.50
N GLY A 119 -9.65 -4.12 6.00
CA GLY A 119 -10.94 -4.33 6.64
C GLY A 119 -12.10 -4.27 5.64
N VAL A 120 -13.14 -5.07 5.87
CA VAL A 120 -14.32 -5.08 4.98
C VAL A 120 -15.24 -3.89 5.26
N LEU A 121 -15.42 -3.55 6.54
CA LEU A 121 -16.32 -2.50 7.01
C LEU A 121 -15.66 -1.12 7.02
N HIS A 122 -14.52 -0.97 7.69
CA HIS A 122 -13.84 0.32 7.89
C HIS A 122 -12.95 0.75 6.69
N LYS A 123 -13.48 0.61 5.47
CA LYS A 123 -12.79 1.05 4.23
C LYS A 123 -12.93 2.55 4.07
N ALA A 124 -11.94 3.32 4.54
CA ALA A 124 -12.01 4.78 4.61
C ALA A 124 -12.46 5.47 3.30
N SER A 125 -11.85 5.13 2.16
CA SER A 125 -12.21 5.71 0.86
C SER A 125 -13.63 5.33 0.41
N THR A 126 -14.04 4.07 0.60
CA THR A 126 -15.42 3.62 0.30
C THR A 126 -16.44 4.32 1.17
N LEU A 127 -16.17 4.50 2.46
CA LEU A 127 -17.06 5.20 3.40
C LEU A 127 -17.16 6.69 3.06
N LEU A 128 -16.04 7.34 2.70
CA LEU A 128 -16.04 8.71 2.20
C LEU A 128 -16.90 8.84 0.94
N GLN A 129 -16.71 7.97 -0.05
CA GLN A 129 -17.45 8.00 -1.31
C GLN A 129 -18.93 7.69 -1.10
N ARG A 130 -19.28 6.79 -0.17
CA ARG A 130 -20.67 6.55 0.25
C ARG A 130 -21.29 7.81 0.83
N TYR A 131 -20.60 8.48 1.76
CA TYR A 131 -21.06 9.75 2.32
C TYR A 131 -21.26 10.81 1.23
N MET A 132 -20.28 10.99 0.35
CA MET A 132 -20.34 12.00 -0.71
C MET A 132 -21.45 11.71 -1.74
N SER A 133 -21.69 10.43 -2.05
CA SER A 133 -22.80 10.02 -2.92
C SER A 133 -24.16 10.41 -2.31
N LEU A 134 -24.35 10.09 -1.03
CA LEU A 134 -25.59 10.45 -0.29
C LEU A 134 -25.74 11.97 -0.11
N ALA A 135 -24.62 12.69 -0.05
CA ALA A 135 -24.61 14.14 0.14
C ALA A 135 -24.80 14.94 -1.17
N GLY A 136 -25.04 14.29 -2.31
CA GLY A 136 -25.38 14.94 -3.59
C GLY A 136 -24.40 14.71 -4.74
N GLY A 137 -23.37 13.87 -4.56
CA GLY A 137 -22.40 13.53 -5.61
C GLY A 137 -21.03 14.18 -5.45
N TYR A 138 -20.09 13.75 -6.28
CA TYR A 138 -18.67 14.15 -6.28
C TYR A 138 -17.97 13.77 -7.60
N THR A 139 -16.77 14.32 -7.82
CA THR A 139 -15.83 13.89 -8.86
C THR A 139 -14.84 12.85 -8.33
N GLY A 140 -14.80 11.68 -8.98
CA GLY A 140 -13.92 10.55 -8.64
C GLY A 140 -12.57 10.55 -9.38
N HIS A 141 -11.92 9.39 -9.41
CA HIS A 141 -10.69 9.14 -10.19
C HIS A 141 -10.75 7.78 -10.89
N LEU A 142 -9.86 7.57 -11.86
CA LEU A 142 -9.65 6.30 -12.56
C LEU A 142 -8.16 5.94 -12.54
N GLY A 143 -7.87 4.65 -12.56
CA GLY A 143 -6.51 4.11 -12.54
C GLY A 143 -5.83 4.18 -11.16
N ASP A 144 -4.55 3.84 -11.15
CA ASP A 144 -3.71 3.84 -9.97
C ASP A 144 -2.26 4.21 -10.30
N TYR A 145 -1.50 4.58 -9.26
CA TYR A 145 -0.10 4.95 -9.39
C TYR A 145 0.84 3.75 -9.61
N SER A 146 0.34 2.52 -9.47
CA SER A 146 1.18 1.32 -9.60
C SER A 146 1.32 0.88 -11.05
N THR A 147 0.24 0.93 -11.83
CA THR A 147 0.17 0.28 -13.14
C THR A 147 -0.51 1.12 -14.23
N GLY A 148 -0.71 2.43 -14.02
CA GLY A 148 -1.51 3.29 -14.91
C GLY A 148 -1.22 3.17 -16.42
N ALA A 149 0.05 3.04 -16.83
CA ALA A 149 0.39 2.82 -18.24
C ALA A 149 0.09 1.38 -18.71
N ALA A 150 0.46 0.37 -17.90
CA ALA A 150 0.25 -1.04 -18.24
C ALA A 150 -1.25 -1.36 -18.37
N GLN A 151 -2.07 -0.89 -17.44
CA GLN A 151 -3.52 -1.11 -17.48
C GLN A 151 -4.18 -0.48 -18.72
N ALA A 152 -3.61 0.59 -19.25
CA ALA A 152 -4.12 1.24 -20.45
C ALA A 152 -3.77 0.43 -21.72
N ILE A 153 -2.56 -0.15 -21.80
CA ILE A 153 -2.09 -0.81 -23.02
C ILE A 153 -2.42 -2.31 -23.09
N MET A 154 -2.38 -3.03 -21.96
CA MET A 154 -2.54 -4.51 -21.95
C MET A 154 -3.85 -5.00 -22.60
N PRO A 155 -5.02 -4.35 -22.40
CA PRO A 155 -6.26 -4.80 -23.05
C PRO A 155 -6.20 -4.80 -24.58
N TYR A 156 -5.38 -3.95 -25.20
CA TYR A 156 -5.20 -3.89 -26.64
C TYR A 156 -4.19 -4.91 -27.18
N VAL A 157 -3.31 -5.44 -26.31
CA VAL A 157 -2.26 -6.38 -26.71
C VAL A 157 -2.69 -7.82 -26.44
N VAL A 158 -3.26 -8.08 -25.26
CA VAL A 158 -3.57 -9.44 -24.78
C VAL A 158 -5.02 -9.62 -24.35
N GLY A 159 -5.86 -8.59 -24.48
CA GLY A 159 -7.30 -8.69 -24.19
C GLY A 159 -7.68 -8.65 -22.71
N GLY A 160 -6.71 -8.47 -21.81
CA GLY A 160 -6.88 -8.44 -20.36
C GLY A 160 -6.07 -7.33 -19.69
N ASN A 161 -6.31 -7.10 -18.40
CA ASN A 161 -5.51 -6.15 -17.61
C ASN A 161 -4.13 -6.71 -17.23
N GLU A 162 -4.01 -8.04 -17.17
CA GLU A 162 -2.84 -8.85 -16.75
C GLU A 162 -2.30 -8.58 -15.33
N VAL A 163 -1.98 -7.32 -15.01
CA VAL A 163 -1.20 -6.92 -13.83
C VAL A 163 -1.82 -7.29 -12.48
N TYR A 164 -3.14 -7.55 -12.44
CA TYR A 164 -3.88 -7.94 -11.24
C TYR A 164 -4.62 -9.27 -11.39
N GLN A 165 -4.22 -10.10 -12.35
CA GLN A 165 -4.80 -11.43 -12.56
C GLN A 165 -3.99 -12.50 -11.84
N GLN A 166 -4.59 -13.68 -11.69
CA GLN A 166 -3.91 -14.82 -11.09
C GLN A 166 -2.78 -15.30 -12.01
N GLN A 167 -1.65 -15.63 -11.41
CA GLN A 167 -0.47 -16.13 -12.12
C GLN A 167 -0.44 -17.67 -12.13
N THR A 168 0.39 -18.26 -12.99
CA THR A 168 0.71 -19.70 -12.92
C THR A 168 1.18 -20.06 -11.52
N SER A 169 0.70 -21.20 -11.00
CA SER A 169 1.01 -21.59 -9.62
C SER A 169 2.50 -21.87 -9.43
N TRP A 170 3.03 -21.47 -8.28
CA TRP A 170 4.45 -21.64 -7.95
C TRP A 170 4.96 -23.09 -8.07
N PRO A 171 4.22 -24.14 -7.66
CA PRO A 171 4.67 -25.52 -7.85
C PRO A 171 4.90 -25.87 -9.32
N LEU A 172 4.01 -25.44 -10.23
CA LEU A 172 4.17 -25.69 -11.67
C LEU A 172 5.38 -24.94 -12.24
N VAL A 173 5.64 -23.72 -11.78
CA VAL A 173 6.85 -22.98 -12.17
C VAL A 173 8.11 -23.74 -11.73
N LEU A 174 8.16 -24.20 -10.48
CA LEU A 174 9.29 -24.98 -9.94
C LEU A 174 9.45 -26.33 -10.65
N GLU A 175 8.36 -26.97 -11.07
CA GLU A 175 8.42 -28.26 -11.74
C GLU A 175 8.91 -28.13 -13.18
N HIS A 176 8.38 -27.16 -13.94
CA HIS A 176 8.50 -27.15 -15.40
C HIS A 176 9.41 -26.07 -15.99
N THR A 177 9.93 -25.13 -15.19
CA THR A 177 10.74 -24.02 -15.71
C THR A 177 12.23 -24.31 -15.56
N ASP A 178 13.01 -24.12 -16.63
CA ASP A 178 14.48 -24.24 -16.60
C ASP A 178 15.19 -22.93 -16.23
N VAL A 179 14.63 -21.80 -16.67
CA VAL A 179 15.19 -20.46 -16.50
C VAL A 179 14.13 -19.51 -15.96
N VAL A 180 14.41 -18.84 -14.83
CA VAL A 180 13.55 -17.79 -14.28
C VAL A 180 14.24 -16.44 -14.43
N VAL A 181 13.57 -15.50 -15.10
CA VAL A 181 14.05 -14.13 -15.28
C VAL A 181 13.19 -13.18 -14.44
N LEU A 182 13.81 -12.52 -13.46
CA LEU A 182 13.20 -11.46 -12.66
C LEU A 182 13.59 -10.12 -13.27
N TRP A 183 12.67 -9.50 -13.99
CA TRP A 183 12.92 -8.25 -14.70
C TRP A 183 12.29 -7.07 -13.96
N SER A 184 13.12 -6.15 -13.46
CA SER A 184 12.70 -4.98 -12.68
C SER A 184 11.80 -5.37 -11.49
N ALA A 185 12.11 -6.51 -10.84
CA ALA A 185 11.30 -7.10 -9.79
C ALA A 185 12.13 -7.35 -8.53
N ASN A 186 11.59 -6.92 -7.39
CA ASN A 186 12.20 -7.11 -6.07
C ASN A 186 11.23 -7.80 -5.08
N PRO A 187 10.81 -9.05 -5.36
CA PRO A 187 9.82 -9.80 -4.58
C PRO A 187 10.15 -9.94 -3.09
N LEU A 188 11.43 -10.04 -2.70
CA LEU A 188 11.80 -10.14 -1.27
C LEU A 188 11.45 -8.88 -0.48
N ASN A 189 11.37 -7.73 -1.15
CA ASN A 189 10.87 -6.50 -0.56
C ASN A 189 9.34 -6.36 -0.72
N THR A 190 8.82 -6.60 -1.92
CA THR A 190 7.42 -6.26 -2.25
C THR A 190 6.39 -7.30 -1.78
N LEU A 191 6.77 -8.56 -1.56
CA LEU A 191 5.86 -9.61 -1.04
C LEU A 191 5.58 -9.49 0.46
N LYS A 192 6.22 -8.55 1.16
CA LYS A 192 5.96 -8.25 2.58
C LYS A 192 4.56 -7.65 2.81
N ILE A 193 3.86 -7.25 1.76
CA ILE A 193 2.53 -6.63 1.85
C ILE A 193 1.57 -7.24 0.83
N ALA A 194 0.27 -7.12 1.11
CA ALA A 194 -0.79 -7.37 0.15
C ALA A 194 -1.92 -6.35 0.35
N TRP A 195 -2.81 -6.21 -0.64
CA TRP A 195 -3.97 -5.30 -0.54
C TRP A 195 -4.94 -5.65 0.61
N ASN A 196 -5.03 -6.93 0.96
CA ASN A 196 -5.78 -7.43 2.11
C ASN A 196 -4.81 -7.70 3.27
N ALA A 197 -4.58 -8.97 3.59
CA ALA A 197 -3.51 -9.42 4.47
C ALA A 197 -2.60 -10.35 3.67
N SER A 198 -1.29 -10.15 3.73
CA SER A 198 -0.34 -11.08 3.10
C SER A 198 -0.48 -12.45 3.75
N ASP A 199 -0.45 -13.50 2.93
CA ASP A 199 -0.38 -14.89 3.38
C ASP A 199 1.05 -15.38 3.55
N GLU A 200 2.03 -14.52 3.23
CA GLU A 200 3.48 -14.77 3.30
C GLU A 200 3.99 -15.95 2.45
N GLN A 201 3.14 -16.55 1.60
CA GLN A 201 3.48 -17.79 0.89
C GLN A 201 4.49 -17.57 -0.24
N GLY A 202 4.56 -16.36 -0.80
CA GLY A 202 5.47 -16.07 -1.90
C GLY A 202 6.94 -16.28 -1.55
N ILE A 203 7.39 -15.83 -0.37
CA ILE A 203 8.82 -15.86 0.00
C ILE A 203 9.38 -17.30 0.10
N PRO A 204 8.70 -18.26 0.75
CA PRO A 204 9.10 -19.67 0.72
C PRO A 204 9.32 -20.25 -0.69
N TYR A 205 8.55 -19.82 -1.70
CA TYR A 205 8.79 -20.26 -3.08
C TYR A 205 10.06 -19.68 -3.69
N PHE A 206 10.42 -18.43 -3.36
CA PHE A 206 11.71 -17.87 -3.77
C PHE A 206 12.89 -18.59 -3.11
N ASP A 207 12.75 -19.03 -1.86
CA ASP A 207 13.77 -19.88 -1.21
C ASP A 207 13.88 -21.27 -1.86
N ALA A 208 12.76 -21.88 -2.22
CA ALA A 208 12.75 -23.13 -2.98
C ALA A 208 13.39 -22.96 -4.38
N LEU A 209 13.07 -21.87 -5.07
CA LEU A 209 13.67 -21.52 -6.36
C LEU A 209 15.19 -21.36 -6.23
N ARG A 210 15.66 -20.64 -5.21
CA ARG A 210 17.09 -20.47 -4.92
C ARG A 210 17.83 -21.80 -4.76
N LYS A 211 17.18 -22.79 -4.13
CA LYS A 211 17.74 -24.13 -3.86
C LYS A 211 17.56 -25.12 -5.01
N SER A 212 16.82 -24.75 -6.05
CA SER A 212 16.42 -25.69 -7.12
C SER A 212 17.54 -26.02 -8.12
N GLY A 213 18.62 -25.23 -8.14
CA GLY A 213 19.69 -25.34 -9.16
C GLY A 213 19.28 -24.83 -10.55
N LYS A 214 18.09 -24.26 -10.70
CA LYS A 214 17.63 -23.63 -11.95
C LYS A 214 18.44 -22.37 -12.24
N ARG A 215 18.49 -21.99 -13.52
CA ARG A 215 19.15 -20.73 -13.90
C ARG A 215 18.24 -19.56 -13.51
N ILE A 216 18.73 -18.66 -12.67
CA ILE A 216 18.00 -17.48 -12.22
C ILE A 216 18.74 -16.24 -12.73
N ILE A 217 18.02 -15.31 -13.36
CA ILE A 217 18.58 -14.06 -13.89
C ILE A 217 17.79 -12.89 -13.30
N CYS A 218 18.46 -11.95 -12.64
CA CYS A 218 17.87 -10.70 -12.18
C CYS A 218 18.34 -9.56 -13.07
N ILE A 219 17.40 -8.90 -13.76
CA ILE A 219 17.67 -7.73 -14.60
C ILE A 219 17.15 -6.50 -13.88
N ASP A 220 18.05 -5.75 -13.24
CA ASP A 220 17.71 -4.58 -12.43
C ASP A 220 18.93 -3.65 -12.35
N PRO A 221 18.80 -2.32 -12.55
CA PRO A 221 19.92 -1.39 -12.39
C PRO A 221 20.49 -1.38 -10.96
N MET A 222 19.68 -1.76 -9.95
CA MET A 222 20.09 -1.86 -8.56
C MET A 222 20.29 -3.32 -8.16
N ARG A 223 21.33 -3.59 -7.36
CA ARG A 223 21.46 -4.88 -6.68
C ARG A 223 20.46 -4.94 -5.53
N SER A 224 19.28 -5.47 -5.81
CA SER A 224 18.14 -5.49 -4.88
C SER A 224 18.28 -6.54 -3.77
N GLU A 225 17.45 -6.43 -2.73
CA GLU A 225 17.35 -7.42 -1.64
C GLU A 225 17.02 -8.82 -2.17
N THR A 226 16.27 -8.91 -3.27
CA THR A 226 16.01 -10.17 -3.97
C THR A 226 17.29 -10.76 -4.55
N MET A 227 18.11 -9.93 -5.21
CA MET A 227 19.39 -10.38 -5.77
C MET A 227 20.37 -10.77 -4.65
N GLU A 228 20.42 -10.00 -3.55
CA GLU A 228 21.20 -10.36 -2.37
C GLU A 228 20.76 -11.70 -1.77
N PHE A 229 19.45 -11.94 -1.67
CA PHE A 229 18.89 -13.19 -1.18
C PHE A 229 19.30 -14.42 -2.00
N PHE A 230 19.32 -14.29 -3.34
CA PHE A 230 19.79 -15.35 -4.23
C PHE A 230 21.30 -15.53 -4.19
N GLY A 231 22.08 -14.46 -3.98
CA GLY A 231 23.54 -14.54 -3.95
C GLY A 231 24.09 -15.15 -5.24
N ASP A 232 24.98 -16.13 -5.10
CA ASP A 232 25.66 -16.78 -6.24
C ASP A 232 24.76 -17.73 -7.04
N SER A 233 23.54 -18.01 -6.57
CA SER A 233 22.56 -18.84 -7.30
C SER A 233 21.88 -18.11 -8.47
N ALA A 234 22.10 -16.80 -8.61
CA ALA A 234 21.52 -15.99 -9.67
C ALA A 234 22.57 -15.13 -10.39
N GLU A 235 22.31 -14.86 -11.67
CA GLU A 235 23.06 -13.91 -12.49
C GLU A 235 22.43 -12.53 -12.34
N TRP A 236 23.22 -11.50 -12.01
CA TRP A 236 22.74 -10.11 -11.98
C TRP A 236 23.19 -9.38 -13.24
N ILE A 237 22.22 -8.80 -13.96
CA ILE A 237 22.45 -7.94 -15.11
C ILE A 237 21.99 -6.54 -14.74
N ALA A 238 22.94 -5.59 -14.71
CA ALA A 238 22.69 -4.19 -14.41
C ALA A 238 22.66 -3.33 -15.69
N PRO A 239 21.49 -3.10 -16.30
CA PRO A 239 21.39 -2.28 -17.50
C PRO A 239 21.55 -0.78 -17.17
N SER A 240 22.23 -0.05 -18.06
CA SER A 240 22.28 1.43 -18.03
C SER A 240 21.11 2.09 -18.76
N ASP A 241 20.46 1.35 -19.67
CA ASP A 241 19.29 1.77 -20.45
C ASP A 241 18.55 0.52 -20.95
N ILE A 242 17.22 0.57 -20.98
CA ILE A 242 16.34 -0.48 -21.48
C ILE A 242 16.59 -0.80 -22.97
N GLN A 243 16.99 0.21 -23.78
CA GLN A 243 17.33 -0.03 -25.19
C GLN A 243 18.53 -0.95 -25.37
N ARG A 244 19.46 -0.94 -24.41
CA ARG A 244 20.66 -1.76 -24.47
C ARG A 244 20.34 -3.24 -24.26
N ILE A 245 19.29 -3.55 -23.50
CA ILE A 245 18.80 -4.92 -23.29
C ILE A 245 18.26 -5.52 -24.60
N TYR A 246 17.52 -4.75 -25.39
CA TYR A 246 17.03 -5.19 -26.71
C TYR A 246 18.15 -5.33 -27.75
N ARG A 247 19.25 -4.58 -27.61
CA ARG A 247 20.37 -4.60 -28.55
C ARG A 247 21.44 -5.65 -28.22
N SER A 248 21.56 -6.08 -26.96
CA SER A 248 22.53 -7.09 -26.56
C SER A 248 21.91 -8.49 -26.52
N ARG A 249 22.36 -9.36 -27.43
CA ARG A 249 22.29 -10.84 -27.39
C ARG A 249 21.00 -11.58 -27.78
N TRP A 250 19.91 -10.92 -28.16
CA TRP A 250 18.72 -11.63 -28.68
C TRP A 250 18.70 -11.86 -30.19
N TYR A 251 19.63 -11.26 -30.95
CA TYR A 251 19.74 -11.36 -32.42
C TYR A 251 20.92 -12.21 -32.92
N SER A 252 21.48 -13.07 -32.06
CA SER A 252 22.47 -14.07 -32.48
C SER A 252 21.85 -15.46 -32.42
N ALA A 253 21.00 -15.74 -33.40
CA ALA A 253 20.53 -17.06 -33.82
C ALA A 253 20.53 -17.09 -35.35
#